data_AF-A0A9E5G5V0-F1
#
_entry.id   AF-A0A9E5G5V0-F1
#
_cell.length_a   1.000
_cell.length_b   1.000
_cell.length_c   1.000
_cell.angle_alpha   90.00
_cell.angle_beta   90.00
_cell.angle_gamma   90.00
#
_symmetry.space_group_name_H-M   'P 1'
#
loop_
_entity.id
_entity.type
_entity.pdbx_description
1 polymer ?
#
loop_
_entity_poly.entity_id
_entity_poly.type
_entity_poly.pdbx_seq_one_letter_code
_entity_poly.pdbx_strand_id
1 'polypeptide(L)'
;MTGELKNKVDKLWEMFWTGGLTNPLDVIEQITYLMFIRDLDQTDNTRQKESGMLGISYTSIFVGKEHLKWTVLRDKPAEAMYQTMQGEVFPFIKELNGNSGTYAKYMADAIFKVPTPQLLEKIVTSLDDMYAYIEKLPDKQDARGDLYEYMLSKLSTAGTNGQFRTPRHIIRMMVELLDLQPGDTISEIKTRYLIQRNAA
;
A
#
# COMPACT_ATOMS: atom_id res chain seq x y z
N MET A 1 9.86 -13.86 6.33
CA MET A 1 8.66 -14.13 5.50
C MET A 1 8.35 -15.60 5.21
N THR A 2 7.09 -16.03 5.40
CA THR A 2 6.59 -17.40 5.09
C THR A 2 6.57 -17.68 3.57
N GLY A 3 6.68 -18.96 3.20
CA GLY A 3 6.63 -19.37 1.78
C GLY A 3 5.27 -19.09 1.11
N GLU A 4 4.18 -19.15 1.88
CA GLU A 4 2.85 -18.87 1.38
C GLU A 4 2.65 -17.38 1.03
N LEU A 5 3.16 -16.47 1.87
CA LEU A 5 3.10 -15.04 1.60
C LEU A 5 3.93 -14.67 0.35
N LYS A 6 5.11 -15.29 0.18
CA LYS A 6 5.92 -15.15 -1.05
C LYS A 6 5.12 -15.54 -2.28
N ASN A 7 4.47 -16.70 -2.26
CA ASN A 7 3.67 -17.19 -3.38
C ASN A 7 2.49 -16.25 -3.70
N LYS A 8 1.85 -15.65 -2.69
CA LYS A 8 0.76 -14.68 -2.92
C LYS A 8 1.29 -13.39 -3.59
N VAL A 9 2.46 -12.90 -3.19
CA VAL A 9 3.09 -11.74 -3.84
C VAL A 9 3.51 -12.06 -5.27
N ASP A 10 4.08 -13.25 -5.51
CA ASP A 10 4.49 -13.67 -6.84
C ASP A 10 3.29 -13.76 -7.79
N LYS A 11 2.15 -14.25 -7.30
CA LYS A 11 0.87 -14.23 -8.05
C LYS A 11 0.39 -12.82 -8.36
N LEU A 12 0.45 -11.89 -7.40
CA LEU A 12 0.12 -10.48 -7.65
C LEU A 12 0.99 -9.92 -8.77
N TRP A 13 2.30 -10.15 -8.69
CA TRP A 13 3.25 -9.70 -9.72
C TRP A 13 2.93 -10.27 -11.10
N GLU A 14 2.65 -11.57 -11.18
CA GLU A 14 2.30 -12.26 -12.43
C GLU A 14 0.99 -11.72 -13.02
N MET A 15 0.00 -11.37 -12.19
CA MET A 15 -1.25 -10.76 -12.67
C MET A 15 -1.01 -9.41 -13.35
N PHE A 16 -0.15 -8.56 -12.79
CA PHE A 16 0.23 -7.30 -13.46
C PHE A 16 0.97 -7.54 -14.78
N TRP A 17 1.94 -8.47 -14.77
CA TRP A 17 2.72 -8.82 -15.96
C TRP A 17 1.83 -9.35 -17.10
N THR A 18 0.96 -10.32 -16.79
CA THR A 18 0.01 -10.90 -17.75
C THR A 18 -1.07 -9.91 -18.19
N GLY A 19 -1.40 -8.94 -17.32
CA GLY A 19 -2.29 -7.83 -17.64
C GLY A 19 -1.68 -6.75 -18.52
N GLY A 20 -0.39 -6.83 -18.87
CA GLY A 20 0.30 -5.88 -19.75
C GLY A 20 1.06 -4.77 -19.03
N LEU A 21 1.12 -4.77 -17.70
CA LEU A 21 2.00 -3.89 -16.92
C LEU A 21 3.32 -4.60 -16.66
N THR A 22 4.28 -4.37 -17.56
CA THR A 22 5.59 -5.04 -17.52
C THR A 22 6.66 -4.22 -16.80
N ASN A 23 6.45 -2.91 -16.59
CA ASN A 23 7.38 -2.05 -15.87
C ASN A 23 7.31 -2.35 -14.36
N PRO A 24 8.37 -2.90 -13.73
CA PRO A 24 8.38 -3.26 -12.31
C PRO A 24 8.05 -2.10 -11.37
N LEU A 25 8.45 -0.87 -11.72
CA LEU A 25 8.15 0.33 -10.93
C LEU A 25 6.65 0.63 -10.94
N ASP A 26 6.03 0.56 -12.12
CA ASP A 26 4.60 0.81 -12.26
C ASP A 26 3.79 -0.24 -11.48
N VAL A 27 4.18 -1.51 -11.55
CA VAL A 27 3.54 -2.60 -10.78
C VAL A 27 3.53 -2.29 -9.29
N ILE A 28 4.67 -1.88 -8.75
CA ILE A 28 4.76 -1.60 -7.31
C ILE A 28 4.03 -0.33 -6.90
N GLU A 29 4.05 0.71 -7.74
CA GLU A 29 3.23 1.89 -7.49
C GLU A 29 1.75 1.52 -7.43
N GLN A 30 1.24 0.74 -8.38
CA GLN A 30 -0.17 0.32 -8.39
C GLN A 30 -0.52 -0.54 -7.17
N ILE A 31 0.33 -1.51 -6.80
CA ILE A 31 0.11 -2.33 -5.60
C ILE A 31 0.11 -1.43 -4.35
N THR A 32 1.06 -0.49 -4.25
CA THR A 32 1.17 0.45 -3.14
C THR A 32 -0.09 1.29 -2.97
N TYR A 33 -0.66 1.81 -4.06
CA TYR A 33 -1.89 2.60 -4.00
C TYR A 33 -3.08 1.79 -3.50
N LEU A 34 -3.22 0.54 -3.96
CA LEU A 34 -4.31 -0.34 -3.55
C LEU A 34 -4.16 -0.77 -2.08
N MET A 35 -2.94 -1.06 -1.63
CA MET A 35 -2.66 -1.34 -0.22
C MET A 35 -2.98 -0.13 0.66
N PHE A 36 -2.61 1.07 0.22
CA PHE A 36 -2.88 2.30 0.95
C PHE A 36 -4.38 2.52 1.20
N ILE A 37 -5.23 2.44 0.18
CA ILE A 37 -6.68 2.64 0.37
C ILE A 37 -7.29 1.56 1.29
N ARG A 38 -6.79 0.32 1.24
CA ARG A 38 -7.20 -0.74 2.17
C ARG A 38 -6.82 -0.42 3.60
N ASP A 39 -5.56 -0.09 3.85
CA ASP A 39 -5.05 0.22 5.18
C ASP A 39 -5.70 1.48 5.75
N LEU A 40 -6.03 2.44 4.88
CA LEU A 40 -6.75 3.65 5.22
C LEU A 40 -8.17 3.34 5.73
N ASP A 41 -8.93 2.49 5.03
CA ASP A 41 -10.24 2.00 5.49
C ASP A 41 -10.14 1.25 6.81
N GLN A 42 -9.16 0.34 6.94
CA GLN A 42 -8.98 -0.44 8.18
C GLN A 42 -8.61 0.44 9.38
N THR A 43 -7.77 1.46 9.17
CA THR A 43 -7.37 2.43 10.20
C THR A 43 -8.57 3.28 10.62
N ASP A 44 -9.36 3.77 9.66
CA ASP A 44 -10.59 4.52 9.94
C ASP A 44 -11.57 3.68 10.78
N ASN A 45 -11.80 2.42 10.39
CA ASN A 45 -12.68 1.51 11.12
C ASN A 45 -12.18 1.21 12.54
N THR A 46 -10.86 1.12 12.74
CA THR A 46 -10.26 0.92 14.06
C THR A 46 -10.47 2.13 14.95
N ARG A 47 -10.17 3.33 14.43
CA ARG A 47 -10.37 4.60 15.16
C ARG A 47 -11.84 4.86 15.50
N GLN A 48 -12.77 4.52 14.60
CA GLN A 48 -14.20 4.60 14.88
C GLN A 48 -14.59 3.73 16.07
N LYS A 49 -14.11 2.47 16.11
CA LYS A 49 -14.39 1.53 17.21
C LYS A 49 -13.80 2.01 18.53
N GLU A 50 -12.52 2.41 18.52
CA GLU A 50 -11.82 2.94 19.71
C GLU A 50 -12.51 4.17 20.27
N SER A 51 -12.92 5.10 19.39
CA SER A 51 -13.61 6.31 19.79
C SER A 51 -14.97 6.02 20.40
N GLY A 52 -15.72 5.06 19.84
CA GLY A 52 -16.97 4.57 20.40
C GLY A 52 -16.79 3.92 21.79
N MET A 53 -15.69 3.18 22.00
CA MET A 53 -15.36 2.58 23.30
C MET A 53 -14.96 3.62 24.34
N LEU A 54 -14.22 4.65 23.93
CA LEU A 54 -13.74 5.73 24.81
C LEU A 54 -14.76 6.86 25.01
N GLY A 55 -15.87 6.86 24.26
CA GLY A 55 -16.88 7.91 24.30
C GLY A 55 -16.40 9.25 23.73
N ILE A 56 -15.37 9.26 22.89
CA ILE A 56 -14.83 10.46 22.24
C ILE A 56 -15.41 10.62 20.83
N SER A 57 -15.60 11.86 20.39
CA SER A 57 -16.07 12.14 19.04
C SER A 57 -14.96 11.87 18.01
N TYR A 58 -15.26 11.07 16.98
CA TYR A 58 -14.38 10.85 15.84
C TYR A 58 -15.13 11.07 14.54
N THR A 59 -14.53 11.84 13.63
CA THR A 59 -15.05 12.05 12.28
C THR A 59 -14.27 11.16 11.31
N SER A 60 -14.99 10.30 10.60
CA SER A 60 -14.39 9.44 9.58
C SER A 60 -13.73 10.26 8.49
N ILE A 61 -12.57 9.78 8.02
CA ILE A 61 -11.92 10.35 6.83
C ILE A 61 -12.75 10.12 5.54
N PHE A 62 -13.67 9.15 5.57
CA PHE A 62 -14.61 8.82 4.50
C PHE A 62 -15.98 9.46 4.72
N VAL A 63 -16.11 10.46 5.61
CA VAL A 63 -17.39 11.14 5.83
C VAL A 63 -17.96 11.71 4.53
N GLY A 64 -19.16 11.28 4.15
CA GLY A 64 -19.81 11.64 2.89
C GLY A 64 -19.15 11.02 1.64
N LYS A 65 -18.24 10.08 1.83
CA LYS A 65 -17.48 9.35 0.79
C LYS A 65 -17.37 7.85 1.14
N GLU A 66 -18.38 7.32 1.81
CA GLU A 66 -18.38 5.94 2.33
C GLU A 66 -18.24 4.90 1.21
N HIS A 67 -18.68 5.22 0.00
CA HIS A 67 -18.54 4.36 -1.18
C HIS A 67 -17.09 4.20 -1.67
N LEU A 68 -16.16 5.03 -1.18
CA LEU A 68 -14.73 4.93 -1.46
C LEU A 68 -14.00 3.99 -0.50
N LYS A 69 -14.66 3.50 0.55
CA LYS A 69 -14.08 2.53 1.49
C LYS A 69 -13.73 1.25 0.73
N TRP A 70 -12.55 0.69 1.02
CA TRP A 70 -12.11 -0.57 0.44
C TRP A 70 -13.14 -1.70 0.61
N THR A 71 -13.68 -1.81 1.83
CA THR A 71 -14.74 -2.76 2.20
C THR A 71 -16.00 -2.63 1.35
N VAL A 72 -16.32 -1.43 0.85
CA VAL A 72 -17.46 -1.19 -0.05
C VAL A 72 -17.08 -1.41 -1.50
N LEU A 73 -15.86 -1.02 -1.90
CA LEU A 73 -15.37 -1.14 -3.27
C LEU A 73 -15.25 -2.60 -3.71
N ARG A 74 -14.70 -3.46 -2.84
CA ARG A 74 -14.42 -4.87 -3.17
C ARG A 74 -15.68 -5.70 -3.48
N ASP A 75 -16.84 -5.25 -2.98
CA ASP A 75 -18.13 -5.93 -3.17
C ASP A 75 -18.87 -5.39 -4.42
N LYS A 76 -18.30 -4.40 -5.12
CA LYS A 76 -18.87 -3.88 -6.37
C LYS A 76 -18.51 -4.77 -7.55
N PRO A 77 -19.36 -4.83 -8.59
CA PRO A 77 -18.98 -5.41 -9.87
C PRO A 77 -17.71 -4.77 -10.43
N ALA A 78 -16.88 -5.55 -11.13
CA ALA A 78 -15.60 -5.12 -11.67
C ALA A 78 -15.64 -3.74 -12.35
N GLU A 79 -16.61 -3.50 -13.24
CA GLU A 79 -16.75 -2.23 -13.97
C GLU A 79 -17.02 -1.04 -13.03
N ALA A 80 -17.95 -1.19 -12.10
CA ALA A 80 -18.28 -0.13 -11.15
C ALA A 80 -17.12 0.14 -10.17
N MET A 81 -16.44 -0.90 -9.72
CA MET A 81 -15.23 -0.78 -8.91
C MET A 81 -14.14 -0.03 -9.67
N TYR A 82 -13.91 -0.35 -10.94
CA TYR A 82 -12.90 0.28 -11.77
C TYR A 82 -13.18 1.77 -11.99
N GLN A 83 -14.42 2.13 -12.32
CA GLN A 83 -14.85 3.52 -12.50
C GLN A 83 -14.70 4.31 -11.20
N THR A 84 -15.15 3.75 -10.07
CA THR A 84 -15.01 4.40 -8.75
C THR A 84 -13.53 4.54 -8.36
N MET A 85 -12.72 3.50 -8.59
CA MET A 85 -11.29 3.49 -8.28
C MET A 85 -10.56 4.58 -9.05
N GLN A 86 -10.75 4.65 -10.37
CA GLN A 86 -10.08 5.60 -11.23
C GLN A 86 -10.61 7.03 -11.06
N GLY A 87 -11.93 7.19 -10.97
CA GLY A 87 -12.59 8.49 -11.02
C GLY A 87 -12.73 9.19 -9.68
N GLU A 88 -12.71 8.45 -8.56
CA GLU A 88 -13.02 9.03 -7.24
C GLU A 88 -11.99 8.63 -6.18
N VAL A 89 -11.66 7.35 -6.04
CA VAL A 89 -10.70 6.89 -5.03
C VAL A 89 -9.32 7.45 -5.31
N PHE A 90 -8.86 7.39 -6.57
CA PHE A 90 -7.53 7.85 -6.92
C PHE A 90 -7.35 9.37 -6.72
N PRO A 91 -8.30 10.24 -7.12
CA PRO A 91 -8.30 11.64 -6.71
C PRO A 91 -8.35 11.83 -5.18
N PHE A 92 -9.18 11.07 -4.48
CA PHE A 92 -9.32 11.16 -3.02
C PHE A 92 -8.01 10.86 -2.28
N ILE A 93 -7.27 9.81 -2.67
CA ILE A 93 -5.97 9.51 -2.07
C ILE A 93 -4.93 10.59 -2.39
N LYS A 94 -5.01 11.27 -3.55
CA LYS A 94 -4.12 12.40 -3.85
C LYS A 94 -4.41 13.59 -2.95
N GLU A 95 -5.69 13.92 -2.73
CA GLU A 95 -6.13 15.06 -1.93
C GLU A 95 -5.82 14.89 -0.43
N LEU A 96 -6.08 13.70 0.14
CA LEU A 96 -5.76 13.40 1.54
C LEU A 96 -4.29 13.66 1.90
N ASN A 97 -3.43 13.49 0.90
CA ASN A 97 -2.00 13.62 1.02
C ASN A 97 -1.46 15.01 0.65
N GLY A 98 -2.30 15.92 0.15
CA GLY A 98 -1.92 17.28 -0.27
C GLY A 98 -1.42 18.19 0.87
N ASN A 99 -1.74 17.86 2.13
CA ASN A 99 -1.39 18.68 3.31
C ASN A 99 -0.19 18.15 4.12
N SER A 100 0.41 17.01 3.75
CA SER A 100 1.56 16.42 4.44
C SER A 100 2.75 16.24 3.47
N GLY A 101 3.86 16.94 3.76
CA GLY A 101 4.95 17.21 2.80
C GLY A 101 5.58 16.01 2.12
N THR A 102 6.36 16.24 1.06
CA THR A 102 7.12 15.28 0.21
C THR A 102 6.32 14.12 -0.43
N TYR A 103 5.45 13.40 0.28
CA TYR A 103 4.56 12.36 -0.27
C TYR A 103 3.54 12.96 -1.25
N ALA A 104 2.96 14.13 -0.90
CA ALA A 104 2.14 14.96 -1.79
C ALA A 104 2.79 15.20 -3.17
N LYS A 105 4.10 15.43 -3.19
CA LYS A 105 4.85 15.71 -4.43
C LYS A 105 4.97 14.48 -5.34
N TYR A 106 5.05 13.28 -4.79
CA TYR A 106 5.11 12.05 -5.58
C TYR A 106 3.72 11.59 -6.05
N MET A 107 2.68 11.88 -5.26
CA MET A 107 1.30 11.56 -5.65
C MET A 107 0.69 12.53 -6.66
N ALA A 108 1.21 13.77 -6.76
CA ALA A 108 0.69 14.77 -7.68
C ALA A 108 0.60 14.25 -9.13
N ASP A 109 1.69 13.65 -9.61
CA ASP A 109 1.80 13.09 -10.97
C ASP A 109 1.43 11.60 -11.05
N ALA A 110 0.99 10.99 -9.95
CA ALA A 110 0.61 9.58 -9.95
C ALA A 110 -0.57 9.35 -10.91
N ILE A 111 -0.60 8.20 -11.58
CA ILE A 111 -1.69 7.82 -12.48
C ILE A 111 -2.10 6.39 -12.13
N PHE A 112 -3.39 6.13 -12.15
CA PHE A 112 -3.94 4.79 -12.06
C PHE A 112 -3.70 4.08 -13.40
N LYS A 113 -2.89 3.01 -13.39
CA LYS A 113 -2.39 2.32 -14.58
C LYS A 113 -2.97 0.93 -14.79
N VAL A 114 -3.83 0.43 -13.89
CA VAL A 114 -4.47 -0.88 -14.10
C VAL A 114 -5.30 -0.82 -15.38
N PRO A 115 -5.12 -1.73 -16.34
CA PRO A 115 -5.59 -1.55 -17.71
C PRO A 115 -7.04 -2.01 -17.91
N THR A 116 -7.53 -2.92 -17.08
CA THR A 116 -8.89 -3.47 -17.21
C THR A 116 -9.60 -3.64 -15.87
N PRO A 117 -10.94 -3.54 -15.86
CA PRO A 117 -11.76 -3.84 -14.68
C PRO A 117 -11.54 -5.23 -14.12
N GLN A 118 -11.41 -6.24 -14.99
CA GLN A 118 -11.23 -7.64 -14.58
C GLN A 118 -9.86 -7.87 -13.95
N LEU A 119 -8.82 -7.15 -14.39
CA LEU A 119 -7.52 -7.21 -13.73
C LEU A 119 -7.61 -6.57 -12.33
N LEU A 120 -8.27 -5.42 -12.21
CA LEU A 120 -8.46 -4.76 -10.92
C LEU A 120 -9.18 -5.68 -9.92
N GLU A 121 -10.29 -6.29 -10.31
CA GLU A 121 -11.06 -7.22 -9.47
C GLU A 121 -10.19 -8.38 -8.95
N LYS A 122 -9.38 -9.00 -9.83
CA LYS A 122 -8.44 -10.06 -9.45
C LYS A 122 -7.37 -9.58 -8.47
N ILE A 123 -6.81 -8.39 -8.69
CA ILE A 123 -5.81 -7.79 -7.79
C ILE A 123 -6.44 -7.52 -6.41
N VAL A 124 -7.61 -6.89 -6.37
CA VAL A 124 -8.33 -6.57 -5.13
C VAL A 124 -8.63 -7.86 -4.34
N THR A 125 -9.13 -8.89 -5.01
CA THR A 125 -9.41 -10.20 -4.41
C THR A 125 -8.14 -10.83 -3.84
N SER A 126 -7.04 -10.82 -4.61
CA SER A 126 -5.77 -11.39 -4.16
C SER A 126 -5.12 -10.60 -3.04
N LEU A 127 -5.30 -9.28 -2.99
CA LEU A 127 -4.87 -8.46 -1.85
C LEU A 127 -5.67 -8.81 -0.61
N ASP A 128 -6.99 -8.95 -0.71
CA ASP A 128 -7.82 -9.34 0.42
C ASP A 128 -7.46 -10.72 0.97
N ASP A 129 -7.25 -11.70 0.10
CA ASP A 129 -6.80 -13.05 0.49
C ASP A 129 -5.41 -13.03 1.15
N MET A 130 -4.55 -12.11 0.73
CA MET A 130 -3.22 -11.93 1.30
C MET A 130 -3.32 -11.32 2.70
N TYR A 131 -4.10 -10.26 2.87
CA TYR A 131 -4.25 -9.64 4.17
C TYR A 131 -5.04 -10.51 5.15
N ALA A 132 -6.07 -11.24 4.70
CA ALA A 132 -6.77 -12.21 5.52
C ALA A 132 -5.85 -13.34 6.00
N TYR A 133 -4.81 -13.68 5.22
CA TYR A 133 -3.76 -14.59 5.66
C TYR A 133 -2.85 -13.93 6.71
N ILE A 134 -2.39 -12.71 6.47
CA ILE A 134 -1.55 -11.95 7.41
C ILE A 134 -2.24 -11.77 8.76
N GLU A 135 -3.55 -11.48 8.77
CA GLU A 135 -4.33 -11.28 9.99
C GLU A 135 -4.44 -12.56 10.86
N LYS A 136 -4.20 -13.74 10.28
CA LYS A 136 -4.17 -15.02 11.01
C LYS A 136 -2.79 -15.37 11.54
N LEU A 137 -1.75 -14.65 11.16
CA LEU A 137 -0.40 -14.87 11.66
C LEU A 137 -0.26 -14.26 13.07
N PRO A 138 0.45 -14.94 13.99
CA PRO A 138 0.70 -14.40 15.32
C PRO A 138 1.48 -13.08 15.26
N ASP A 139 2.46 -12.98 14.36
CA ASP A 139 3.34 -11.82 14.18
C ASP A 139 2.90 -10.95 12.98
N LYS A 140 1.66 -10.47 13.02
CA LYS A 140 1.03 -9.74 11.90
C LYS A 140 1.77 -8.46 11.49
N GLN A 141 2.44 -7.76 12.42
CA GLN A 141 3.21 -6.55 12.12
C GLN A 141 4.47 -6.89 11.31
N ASP A 142 5.23 -7.90 11.77
CA ASP A 142 6.39 -8.42 11.06
C ASP A 142 6.03 -8.94 9.66
N ALA A 143 4.91 -9.65 9.55
CA ALA A 143 4.43 -10.17 8.27
C ALA A 143 4.10 -9.07 7.23
N ARG A 144 3.67 -7.88 7.68
CA ARG A 144 3.47 -6.73 6.79
C ARG A 144 4.80 -6.13 6.36
N GLY A 145 5.75 -5.94 7.26
CA GLY A 145 7.10 -5.48 6.91
C GLY A 145 7.76 -6.40 5.88
N ASP A 146 7.74 -7.70 6.15
CA ASP A 146 8.20 -8.78 5.27
C ASP A 146 7.59 -8.69 3.85
N LEU A 147 6.28 -8.43 3.76
CA LEU A 147 5.56 -8.26 2.49
C LEU A 147 6.16 -7.12 1.66
N TYR A 148 6.33 -5.95 2.26
CA TYR A 148 6.90 -4.79 1.56
C TYR A 148 8.35 -5.02 1.16
N GLU A 149 9.15 -5.60 2.06
CA GLU A 149 10.54 -5.94 1.74
C GLU A 149 10.64 -6.90 0.55
N TYR A 150 9.78 -7.93 0.51
CA TYR A 150 9.75 -8.86 -0.60
C TYR A 150 9.29 -8.22 -1.89
N MET A 151 8.26 -7.35 -1.87
CA MET A 151 7.87 -6.58 -3.06
C MET A 151 9.04 -5.73 -3.56
N LEU A 152 9.73 -5.00 -2.69
CA LEU A 152 10.90 -4.21 -3.08
C LEU A 152 12.05 -5.06 -3.62
N SER A 153 12.24 -6.27 -3.08
CA SER A 153 13.23 -7.21 -3.62
C SER A 153 12.96 -7.53 -5.09
N LYS A 154 11.68 -7.57 -5.52
CA LYS A 154 11.29 -7.77 -6.92
C LYS A 154 11.74 -6.64 -7.85
N LEU A 155 11.75 -5.38 -7.37
CA LEU A 155 12.35 -4.26 -8.13
C LEU A 155 13.84 -4.50 -8.36
N SER A 156 14.54 -4.92 -7.30
CA SER A 156 15.99 -5.12 -7.36
C SER A 156 16.36 -6.29 -8.28
N THR A 157 15.52 -7.33 -8.38
CA THR A 157 15.78 -8.47 -9.28
C THR A 157 15.36 -8.20 -10.71
N ALA A 158 14.37 -7.34 -10.95
CA ALA A 158 13.90 -7.03 -12.30
C ALA A 158 14.80 -6.01 -13.05
N GLY A 159 15.88 -5.54 -12.42
CA GLY A 159 16.73 -4.46 -12.93
C GLY A 159 18.18 -4.83 -13.20
N THR A 160 18.52 -5.12 -14.47
CA THR A 160 19.90 -5.06 -15.02
C THR A 160 20.28 -3.67 -15.54
N ASN A 161 19.52 -2.61 -15.20
CA ASN A 161 19.81 -1.23 -15.59
C ASN A 161 19.82 -0.30 -14.37
N GLY A 162 21.03 0.06 -13.92
CA GLY A 162 21.40 1.28 -13.19
C GLY A 162 20.41 1.86 -12.16
N GLN A 163 20.71 1.65 -10.87
CA GLN A 163 20.16 2.41 -9.72
C GLN A 163 18.64 2.60 -9.72
N PHE A 164 17.89 1.53 -9.44
CA PHE A 164 16.52 1.68 -8.96
C PHE A 164 16.55 2.35 -7.57
N ARG A 165 16.09 3.60 -7.50
CA ARG A 165 15.79 4.30 -6.25
C ARG A 165 14.39 3.91 -5.83
N THR A 166 14.22 3.41 -4.60
CA THR A 166 12.89 3.25 -4.01
C THR A 166 12.23 4.63 -3.91
N PRO A 167 11.07 4.87 -4.56
CA PRO A 167 10.36 6.15 -4.44
C PRO A 167 10.11 6.50 -2.97
N ARG A 168 10.31 7.77 -2.59
CA ARG A 168 10.19 8.19 -1.17
C ARG A 168 8.82 7.91 -0.56
N HIS A 169 7.78 7.87 -1.39
CA HIS A 169 6.43 7.56 -0.92
C HIS A 169 6.33 6.12 -0.40
N ILE A 170 7.05 5.17 -1.03
CA ILE A 170 7.11 3.78 -0.57
C ILE A 170 7.91 3.68 0.73
N ILE A 171 9.05 4.38 0.83
CA ILE A 171 9.86 4.42 2.06
C ILE A 171 9.05 4.93 3.25
N ARG A 172 8.25 5.99 3.05
CA ARG A 172 7.45 6.60 4.13
C ARG A 172 6.33 5.70 4.61
N MET A 173 5.62 5.08 3.67
CA MET A 173 4.64 4.06 4.01
C MET A 173 5.27 2.90 4.77
N MET A 174 6.48 2.43 4.39
CA MET A 174 7.19 1.41 5.17
C MET A 174 7.49 1.86 6.60
N VAL A 175 7.95 3.11 6.77
CA VAL A 175 8.23 3.67 8.11
C VAL A 175 6.95 3.75 8.95
N GLU A 176 5.82 4.16 8.36
CA GLU A 176 4.53 4.23 9.05
C GLU A 176 3.97 2.84 9.39
N LEU A 177 4.16 1.85 8.52
CA LEU A 177 3.66 0.48 8.73
C LEU A 177 4.50 -0.36 9.68
N LEU A 178 5.81 -0.10 9.73
CA LEU A 178 6.72 -0.71 10.70
C LEU A 178 6.50 -0.15 12.11
N ASP A 179 5.69 0.90 12.26
CA ASP A 179 5.37 1.55 13.54
C ASP A 179 6.61 1.76 14.42
N LEU A 180 7.68 2.26 13.79
CA LEU A 180 9.00 2.37 14.41
C LEU A 180 8.94 3.23 15.67
N GLN A 181 9.38 2.67 16.79
CA GLN A 181 9.41 3.34 18.08
C GLN A 181 10.82 3.88 18.40
N PRO A 182 10.90 4.92 19.26
CA PRO A 182 12.18 5.35 19.82
C PRO A 182 12.87 4.18 20.54
N GLY A 183 14.00 3.72 20.02
CA GLY A 183 14.77 2.58 20.56
C GLY A 183 14.95 1.44 19.56
N ASP A 184 14.17 1.41 18.48
CA ASP A 184 14.30 0.39 17.44
C ASP A 184 15.61 0.51 16.67
N THR A 185 16.25 -0.63 16.40
CA THR A 185 17.50 -0.69 15.65
C THR A 185 17.22 -0.86 14.16
N ILE A 186 17.31 0.24 13.42
CA ILE A 186 17.15 0.23 11.96
C ILE A 186 18.47 -0.20 11.32
N SER A 187 18.44 -1.27 10.53
CA SER A 187 19.58 -1.71 9.72
C SER A 187 19.19 -1.66 8.23
N GLU A 188 19.95 -0.91 7.45
CA GLU A 188 19.81 -0.88 5.99
C GLU A 188 21.09 -1.50 5.38
N ILE A 189 20.92 -2.42 4.43
CA ILE A 189 21.99 -3.28 3.88
C ILE A 189 22.71 -2.67 2.64
N LYS A 190 22.12 -1.71 1.91
CA LYS A 190 22.62 -1.15 0.65
C LYS A 190 23.09 0.32 0.70
N THR A 191 22.82 1.07 1.76
CA THR A 191 22.95 2.53 1.82
C THR A 191 23.72 2.96 3.09
N ARG A 192 25.05 3.04 3.00
CA ARG A 192 25.94 3.56 4.07
C ARG A 192 25.75 5.05 4.44
N TYR A 193 24.82 5.79 3.80
CA TYR A 193 24.85 7.26 3.83
C TYR A 193 23.54 7.97 4.21
N LEU A 194 22.46 7.28 4.59
CA LEU A 194 21.20 7.97 4.93
C LEU A 194 20.90 8.10 6.43
N ILE A 195 21.66 7.46 7.30
CA ILE A 195 21.58 7.73 8.75
C ILE A 195 22.79 8.59 9.14
N GLN A 196 22.78 9.86 8.71
CA GLN A 196 23.54 10.86 9.46
C GLN A 196 22.78 11.12 10.74
N ARG A 197 23.23 10.46 11.83
CA ARG A 197 23.04 11.01 13.16
C ARG A 197 23.63 12.41 13.13
N ASN A 198 22.79 13.44 13.27
CA ASN A 198 23.26 14.70 13.85
C ASN A 198 23.59 14.37 15.31
N ALA A 199 24.83 13.97 15.56
CA ALA A 199 25.41 14.03 16.88
C ALA A 199 25.73 15.50 17.15
N ALA A 200 25.12 16.04 18.21
CA ALA A 200 25.61 17.21 18.90
C ALA A 200 27.00 16.94 19.49
#